data_AF-A0A959RJT0-F1
#
_entry.id   AF-A0A959RJT0-F1
#
_cell.length_a   1.000
_cell.length_b   1.000
_cell.length_c   1.000
_cell.angle_alpha   90.00
_cell.angle_beta   90.00
_cell.angle_gamma   90.00
#
_symmetry.space_group_name_H-M   'P 1'
#
loop_
_entity.id
_entity.type
_entity.pdbx_description
1 polymer ?
#
loop_
_entity_poly.entity_id
_entity_poly.type
_entity_poly.pdbx_seq_one_letter_code
_entity_poly.pdbx_strand_id
1 'polypeptide(L)'
;MKKLILLTSVLLILMIGCSSENKETKKEMPEGTRKIEVVEHMNGGGYTFIKGNENGNEIWLAVREMPVENGDVYYFKDAMVMSNFESKSLNRTFESILFVGDISKTFESQNNAQGTEMPQMANSAEGHTKPQVEASNVNVTPLEDGMTVEVINKDKKALFGKKVKIRGVVTKYNSGIMGKNWIHLQDGTSYENSVDITVTSDQPTKLGATIVIEGTVAIDKDFGSGYFYDVIIENATITEEAKS
;
A
#
# COMPACT_ATOMS: atom_id res chain seq x y z
N MET A 1 47.51 -54.36 -56.66
CA MET A 1 48.98 -54.41 -56.52
C MET A 1 49.42 -53.26 -55.64
N LYS A 2 50.07 -53.57 -54.51
CA LYS A 2 50.61 -52.63 -53.51
C LYS A 2 51.84 -51.91 -54.08
N LYS A 3 51.95 -50.59 -53.92
CA LYS A 3 53.19 -49.81 -53.63
C LYS A 3 52.78 -48.50 -52.89
N LEU A 4 53.24 -48.21 -51.66
CA LEU A 4 54.55 -47.62 -51.27
C LEU A 4 54.59 -46.11 -51.64
N ILE A 5 54.72 -45.09 -50.78
CA ILE A 5 55.86 -44.59 -49.94
C ILE A 5 55.32 -43.28 -49.27
N LEU A 6 55.34 -43.10 -47.94
CA LEU A 6 56.32 -42.40 -47.06
C LEU A 6 56.39 -40.84 -47.14
N LEU A 7 56.11 -40.21 -45.98
CA LEU A 7 56.55 -38.92 -45.40
C LEU A 7 56.59 -37.61 -46.24
N THR A 8 55.82 -36.61 -45.79
CA THR A 8 56.32 -35.25 -45.50
C THR A 8 55.44 -34.53 -44.46
N SER A 9 56.10 -33.98 -43.45
CA SER A 9 55.57 -33.13 -42.38
C SER A 9 55.24 -31.74 -42.93
N VAL A 10 54.04 -31.18 -42.67
CA VAL A 10 53.81 -29.74 -42.49
C VAL A 10 52.57 -29.50 -41.61
N LEU A 11 52.85 -29.08 -40.37
CA LEU A 11 52.14 -28.07 -39.58
C LEU A 11 50.81 -27.52 -40.15
N LEU A 12 49.68 -27.91 -39.55
CA LEU A 12 48.41 -27.17 -39.67
C LEU A 12 47.96 -26.71 -38.29
N ILE A 13 48.08 -25.40 -38.08
CA ILE A 13 47.61 -24.64 -36.93
C ILE A 13 46.09 -24.77 -36.87
N LEU A 14 45.57 -25.55 -35.91
CA LEU A 14 44.16 -25.52 -35.53
C LEU A 14 44.03 -24.62 -34.31
N MET A 15 43.59 -23.39 -34.59
CA MET A 15 43.06 -22.44 -33.62
C MET A 15 41.95 -23.13 -32.81
N ILE A 16 42.27 -23.61 -31.60
CA ILE A 16 41.25 -23.87 -30.59
C ILE A 16 40.83 -22.48 -30.10
N GLY A 17 39.81 -21.96 -30.77
CA GLY A 17 39.14 -20.74 -30.37
C GLY A 17 38.67 -20.88 -28.92
N CYS A 18 38.90 -19.81 -28.16
CA CYS A 18 38.27 -19.59 -26.86
C CYS A 18 36.77 -19.85 -26.98
N SER A 19 36.30 -20.97 -26.43
CA SER A 19 34.96 -21.00 -25.88
C SER A 19 35.08 -20.36 -24.51
N SER A 20 34.99 -19.04 -24.49
CA SER A 20 34.70 -18.29 -23.27
C SER A 20 33.30 -18.70 -22.88
N GLU A 21 33.21 -19.75 -22.06
CA GLU A 21 32.00 -20.14 -21.36
C GLU A 21 31.63 -18.93 -20.50
N ASN A 22 30.75 -18.10 -21.05
CA ASN A 22 30.23 -16.92 -20.38
C ASN A 22 29.37 -17.46 -19.24
N LYS A 23 30.02 -17.66 -18.08
CA LYS A 23 29.34 -17.86 -16.82
C LYS A 23 28.59 -16.56 -16.55
N GLU A 24 27.37 -16.47 -17.05
CA GLU A 24 26.36 -15.62 -16.46
C GLU A 24 26.17 -16.15 -15.04
N THR A 25 26.94 -15.60 -14.11
CA THR A 25 26.64 -15.63 -12.69
C THR A 25 25.20 -15.20 -12.55
N LYS A 26 24.32 -16.18 -12.29
CA LYS A 26 22.92 -15.97 -11.93
C LYS A 26 22.95 -15.17 -10.63
N LYS A 27 22.96 -13.85 -10.75
CA LYS A 27 23.04 -12.93 -9.62
C LYS A 27 21.80 -13.20 -8.78
N GLU A 28 22.00 -13.79 -7.61
CA GLU A 28 20.89 -14.14 -6.71
C GLU A 28 20.16 -12.86 -6.34
N MET A 29 18.85 -12.90 -6.52
CA MET A 29 17.99 -11.76 -6.27
C MET A 29 17.93 -11.51 -4.75
N PRO A 30 18.07 -10.26 -4.27
CA PRO A 30 18.08 -9.99 -2.83
C PRO A 30 16.81 -10.51 -2.15
N GLU A 31 16.94 -10.99 -0.92
CA GLU A 31 15.80 -11.47 -0.13
C GLU A 31 14.68 -10.40 -0.05
N GLY A 32 13.42 -10.84 -0.16
CA GLY A 32 12.25 -9.96 -0.22
C GLY A 32 11.99 -9.26 -1.55
N THR A 33 12.88 -9.38 -2.55
CA THR A 33 12.61 -8.85 -3.89
C THR A 33 11.65 -9.76 -4.65
N ARG A 34 10.63 -9.14 -5.24
CA ARG A 34 9.63 -9.75 -6.10
C ARG A 34 9.89 -9.35 -7.54
N LYS A 35 9.53 -10.24 -8.47
CA LYS A 35 9.75 -10.08 -9.91
C LYS A 35 8.45 -10.36 -10.64
N ILE A 36 8.08 -9.46 -11.54
CA ILE A 36 6.95 -9.64 -12.47
C ILE A 36 7.38 -9.47 -13.92
N GLU A 37 6.68 -10.17 -14.81
CA GLU A 37 6.67 -9.93 -16.24
C GLU A 37 5.32 -9.33 -16.65
N VAL A 38 5.31 -8.22 -17.36
CA VAL A 38 4.08 -7.50 -17.73
C VAL A 38 3.28 -8.29 -18.77
N VAL A 39 2.05 -8.65 -18.42
CA VAL A 39 1.09 -9.30 -19.32
C VAL A 39 0.22 -8.26 -20.03
N GLU A 40 -0.33 -7.32 -19.26
CA GLU A 40 -1.09 -6.19 -19.78
C GLU A 40 -0.92 -4.97 -18.87
N HIS A 41 -1.14 -3.78 -19.42
CA HIS A 41 -1.13 -2.55 -18.64
C HIS A 41 -2.22 -1.56 -19.11
N MET A 42 -2.62 -0.67 -18.21
CA MET A 42 -3.57 0.41 -18.49
C MET A 42 -3.27 1.61 -17.60
N ASN A 43 -3.41 2.82 -18.13
CA ASN A 43 -3.23 4.06 -17.36
C ASN A 43 -4.59 4.62 -16.93
N GLY A 44 -4.64 5.23 -15.75
CA GLY A 44 -5.83 5.91 -15.27
C GLY A 44 -5.66 6.50 -13.88
N GLY A 45 -6.24 7.68 -13.63
CA GLY A 45 -6.29 8.27 -12.30
C GLY A 45 -4.93 8.58 -11.68
N GLY A 46 -3.89 8.82 -12.49
CA GLY A 46 -2.52 9.07 -12.04
C GLY A 46 -1.69 7.82 -11.77
N TYR A 47 -2.21 6.64 -12.13
CA TYR A 47 -1.55 5.35 -11.98
C TYR A 47 -1.38 4.63 -13.31
N THR A 48 -0.37 3.76 -13.34
CA THR A 48 -0.28 2.66 -14.30
C THR A 48 -0.65 1.37 -13.59
N PHE A 49 -1.71 0.74 -14.05
CA PHE A 49 -2.17 -0.56 -13.59
C PHE A 49 -1.50 -1.63 -14.44
N ILE A 50 -0.80 -2.55 -13.81
CA ILE A 50 -0.01 -3.59 -14.46
C ILE A 50 -0.56 -4.94 -14.04
N LYS A 51 -0.96 -5.78 -14.98
CA LYS A 51 -1.11 -7.20 -14.72
C LYS A 51 0.24 -7.87 -14.96
N GLY A 52 0.84 -8.37 -13.89
CA GLY A 52 2.12 -9.05 -13.92
C GLY A 52 1.98 -10.55 -13.73
N ASN A 53 2.79 -11.33 -14.44
CA ASN A 53 3.03 -12.72 -14.13
C ASN A 53 4.18 -12.83 -13.11
N GLU A 54 3.86 -13.30 -11.92
CA GLU A 54 4.84 -13.65 -10.89
C GLU A 54 4.83 -15.18 -10.70
N ASN A 55 5.90 -15.83 -11.18
CA ASN A 55 6.10 -17.28 -11.02
C ASN A 55 4.92 -18.15 -11.50
N GLY A 56 4.23 -17.73 -12.55
CA GLY A 56 3.05 -18.40 -13.12
C GLY A 56 1.71 -17.90 -12.60
N ASN A 57 1.69 -17.00 -11.61
CA ASN A 57 0.47 -16.40 -11.08
C ASN A 57 0.29 -14.99 -11.61
N GLU A 58 -0.92 -14.68 -12.07
CA GLU A 58 -1.25 -13.32 -12.51
C GLU A 58 -1.68 -12.46 -11.32
N ILE A 59 -1.02 -11.32 -11.13
CA ILE A 59 -1.30 -10.36 -10.07
C ILE A 59 -1.48 -8.96 -10.66
N TRP A 60 -2.33 -8.14 -10.03
CA TRP A 60 -2.47 -6.72 -10.39
C TRP A 60 -1.57 -5.87 -9.50
N LEU A 61 -0.90 -4.89 -10.11
CA LEU A 61 -0.15 -3.85 -9.46
C LEU A 61 -0.71 -2.49 -9.87
N ALA A 62 -0.74 -1.53 -8.96
CA ALA A 62 -0.88 -0.11 -9.24
C ALA A 62 0.44 0.56 -8.87
N VAL A 63 1.04 1.24 -9.83
CA VAL A 63 2.26 2.04 -9.65
C VAL A 63 1.97 3.47 -10.06
N ARG A 64 2.79 4.42 -9.61
CA ARG A 64 2.75 5.79 -10.13
C ARG A 64 2.86 5.76 -11.65
N GLU A 65 2.07 6.59 -12.33
CA GLU A 65 2.02 6.61 -13.79
C GLU A 65 3.43 6.66 -14.39
N MET A 66 3.73 5.65 -15.21
CA MET A 66 5.03 5.46 -15.82
C MET A 66 4.90 4.72 -17.16
N PRO A 67 5.85 4.89 -18.09
CA PRO A 67 5.86 4.10 -19.31
C PRO A 67 6.12 2.63 -19.00
N VAL A 68 5.26 1.76 -19.54
CA VAL A 68 5.30 0.30 -19.41
C VAL A 68 4.94 -0.30 -20.76
N GLU A 69 5.62 -1.39 -21.13
CA GLU A 69 5.29 -2.20 -22.31
C GLU A 69 4.99 -3.65 -21.91
N ASN A 70 4.16 -4.35 -22.69
CA ASN A 70 3.92 -5.78 -22.49
C ASN A 70 5.24 -6.57 -22.70
N GLY A 71 5.53 -7.50 -21.80
CA GLY A 71 6.78 -8.25 -21.76
C GLY A 71 7.89 -7.57 -20.94
N ASP A 72 7.69 -6.35 -20.45
CA ASP A 72 8.66 -5.73 -19.53
C ASP A 72 8.81 -6.55 -18.25
N VAL A 73 10.03 -6.54 -17.70
CA VAL A 73 10.33 -7.19 -16.43
C VAL A 73 10.63 -6.13 -15.38
N TYR A 74 9.91 -6.21 -14.26
CA TYR A 74 10.06 -5.29 -13.15
C TYR A 74 10.32 -6.01 -11.83
N TYR A 75 11.02 -5.31 -10.94
CA TYR A 75 11.38 -5.74 -9.60
C TYR A 75 10.87 -4.73 -8.57
N PHE A 76 10.39 -5.23 -7.44
CA PHE A 76 9.95 -4.42 -6.30
C PHE A 76 10.12 -5.21 -5.00
N LYS A 77 10.05 -4.54 -3.84
CA LYS A 77 10.12 -5.21 -2.53
C LYS A 77 8.86 -4.94 -1.73
N ASP A 78 8.60 -3.66 -1.49
CA ASP A 78 7.49 -3.23 -0.66
C ASP A 78 6.23 -3.00 -1.49
N ALA A 79 5.13 -3.61 -1.05
CA ALA A 79 3.83 -3.50 -1.70
C ALA A 79 2.72 -3.59 -0.66
N MET A 80 1.71 -2.73 -0.81
CA MET A 80 0.49 -2.79 0.00
C MET A 80 -0.59 -3.55 -0.75
N VAL A 81 -1.17 -4.58 -0.12
CA VAL A 81 -2.30 -5.31 -0.71
C VAL A 81 -3.58 -4.51 -0.45
N MET A 82 -4.30 -4.19 -1.51
CA MET A 82 -5.63 -3.59 -1.47
C MET A 82 -6.65 -4.61 -1.99
N SER A 83 -7.71 -4.85 -1.22
CA SER A 83 -8.81 -5.72 -1.61
C SER A 83 -10.01 -4.89 -2.06
N ASN A 84 -10.77 -5.40 -3.04
CA ASN A 84 -11.97 -4.76 -3.59
C ASN A 84 -11.76 -3.29 -3.99
N PHE A 85 -10.61 -2.99 -4.57
CA PHE A 85 -10.24 -1.64 -4.96
C PHE A 85 -11.03 -1.21 -6.20
N GLU A 86 -11.86 -0.17 -6.06
CA GLU A 86 -12.59 0.42 -7.18
C GLU A 86 -11.79 1.55 -7.84
N SER A 87 -11.37 1.33 -9.09
CA SER A 87 -10.80 2.37 -9.94
C SER A 87 -11.91 3.10 -10.70
N LYS A 88 -12.24 4.31 -10.27
CA LYS A 88 -13.22 5.16 -10.95
C LYS A 88 -12.79 5.52 -12.38
N SER A 89 -11.50 5.76 -12.60
CA SER A 89 -10.96 6.12 -13.92
C SER A 89 -11.05 4.97 -14.93
N LEU A 90 -11.02 3.72 -14.46
CA LEU A 90 -11.16 2.54 -15.30
C LEU A 90 -12.57 1.95 -15.28
N ASN A 91 -13.48 2.51 -14.46
CA ASN A 91 -14.79 1.95 -14.16
C ASN A 91 -14.71 0.44 -13.85
N ARG A 92 -13.74 0.06 -13.01
CA ARG A 92 -13.37 -1.34 -12.73
C ARG A 92 -13.08 -1.54 -11.25
N THR A 93 -13.52 -2.66 -10.71
CA THR A 93 -13.13 -3.14 -9.37
C THR A 93 -12.09 -4.26 -9.50
N PHE A 94 -11.04 -4.19 -8.69
CA PHE A 94 -10.02 -5.21 -8.54
C PHE A 94 -10.25 -5.95 -7.23
N GLU A 95 -10.49 -7.26 -7.28
CA GLU A 95 -10.67 -8.09 -6.07
C GLU A 95 -9.43 -8.01 -5.17
N SER A 96 -8.24 -8.00 -5.77
CA SER A 96 -6.96 -7.76 -5.09
C SER A 96 -5.99 -7.04 -6.03
N ILE A 97 -5.29 -6.03 -5.53
CA ILE A 97 -4.26 -5.28 -6.24
C ILE A 97 -3.14 -4.85 -5.29
N LEU A 98 -1.90 -4.87 -5.78
CA LEU A 98 -0.72 -4.42 -5.05
C LEU A 98 -0.41 -2.96 -5.38
N PHE A 99 -0.44 -2.09 -4.40
CA PHE A 99 0.08 -0.74 -4.53
C PHE A 99 1.58 -0.77 -4.27
N VAL A 100 2.36 -0.49 -5.32
CA VAL A 100 3.82 -0.61 -5.30
C VAL A 100 4.43 0.77 -5.44
N GLY A 101 5.09 1.22 -4.37
CA GLY A 101 5.71 2.54 -4.30
C GLY A 101 6.93 2.66 -5.21
N ASP A 102 7.87 1.71 -5.06
CA ASP A 102 9.11 1.67 -5.80
C ASP A 102 9.17 0.40 -6.67
N ILE A 103 9.29 0.63 -7.98
CA ILE A 103 9.40 -0.43 -8.99
C ILE A 103 10.49 -0.07 -10.00
N SER A 104 11.30 -1.04 -10.41
CA SER A 104 12.46 -0.80 -11.29
C SER A 104 12.71 -1.94 -12.27
N LYS A 105 13.37 -1.64 -13.41
CA LYS A 105 13.84 -2.68 -14.36
C LYS A 105 15.08 -3.43 -13.86
N THR A 106 15.71 -2.98 -12.78
CA THR A 106 16.90 -3.59 -12.18
C THR A 106 16.84 -3.58 -10.65
N PHE A 107 17.25 -4.66 -10.00
CA PHE A 107 17.26 -4.78 -8.54
C PHE A 107 18.47 -4.10 -7.86
N GLU A 108 19.41 -3.52 -8.64
CA GLU A 108 20.66 -2.95 -8.13
C GLU A 108 20.54 -1.47 -7.70
N SER A 109 19.49 -0.77 -8.14
CA SER A 109 19.23 0.63 -7.79
C SER A 109 18.15 0.73 -6.71
N GLN A 110 18.47 0.33 -5.48
CA GLN A 110 17.60 0.51 -4.30
C GLN A 110 18.33 1.11 -3.08
N ASN A 111 19.57 1.63 -3.25
CA ASN A 111 20.35 2.23 -2.17
C ASN A 111 20.33 3.77 -2.12
N ASN A 112 19.43 4.43 -2.86
CA ASN A 112 19.17 5.85 -2.65
C ASN A 112 17.70 6.01 -2.26
N ALA A 113 17.47 5.93 -0.95
CA ALA A 113 16.18 6.18 -0.33
C ALA A 113 15.77 7.63 -0.56
N GLN A 114 14.91 7.83 -1.55
CA GLN A 114 13.95 8.90 -1.56
C GLN A 114 12.63 8.26 -1.94
N GLY A 115 11.95 7.70 -0.93
CA GLY A 115 10.63 7.12 -1.10
C GLY A 115 9.70 8.18 -1.67
N THR A 116 9.45 8.09 -2.96
CA THR A 116 8.52 8.99 -3.63
C THR A 116 7.13 8.45 -3.39
N GLU A 117 6.36 9.18 -2.57
CA GLU A 117 4.95 8.89 -2.27
C GLU A 117 4.19 8.62 -3.57
N MET A 118 3.49 7.48 -3.65
CA MET A 118 2.53 7.23 -4.74
C MET A 118 1.49 8.36 -4.70
N PRO A 119 1.06 8.89 -5.86
CA PRO A 119 0.07 9.94 -5.91
C PRO A 119 -1.22 9.47 -5.24
N GLN A 120 -1.43 9.91 -4.01
CA GLN A 120 -2.58 9.56 -3.20
C GLN A 120 -3.84 9.76 -4.04
N MET A 121 -4.62 8.69 -4.24
CA MET A 121 -5.77 8.74 -5.14
C MET A 121 -6.68 9.89 -4.72
N ALA A 122 -6.77 10.89 -5.60
CA ALA A 122 -7.45 12.13 -5.33
C ALA A 122 -8.91 11.85 -4.96
N ASN A 123 -9.24 12.08 -3.69
CA ASN A 123 -10.22 13.11 -3.43
C ASN A 123 -9.42 14.40 -3.17
N SER A 124 -9.50 15.29 -4.15
CA SER A 124 -9.05 16.69 -4.11
C SER A 124 -7.54 16.94 -4.24
N ALA A 125 -7.21 17.70 -5.28
CA ALA A 125 -5.91 18.29 -5.53
C ALA A 125 -5.61 19.38 -4.50
N GLU A 126 -4.41 19.35 -3.92
CA GLU A 126 -3.53 20.49 -3.61
C GLU A 126 -2.31 19.98 -2.81
N GLY A 127 -1.18 20.66 -2.93
CA GLY A 127 0.16 20.16 -2.60
C GLY A 127 0.37 19.64 -1.17
N HIS A 128 1.48 18.93 -0.99
CA HIS A 128 1.95 18.32 0.25
C HIS A 128 1.88 19.27 1.46
N THR A 129 0.72 19.26 2.09
CA THR A 129 0.47 19.55 3.49
C THR A 129 -0.40 18.39 3.94
N LYS A 130 -0.02 17.73 5.05
CA LYS A 130 -0.84 16.71 5.74
C LYS A 130 -2.30 17.16 5.63
N PRO A 131 -3.22 16.38 5.04
CA PRO A 131 -4.62 16.80 4.94
C PRO A 131 -5.06 17.20 6.34
N GLN A 132 -5.24 18.49 6.57
CA GLN A 132 -5.81 18.95 7.81
C GLN A 132 -7.23 18.41 7.76
N VAL A 133 -7.55 17.47 8.65
CA VAL A 133 -8.91 16.97 8.74
C VAL A 133 -9.76 18.19 9.05
N GLU A 134 -10.55 18.63 8.08
CA GLU A 134 -11.40 19.79 8.27
C GLU A 134 -12.40 19.46 9.36
N ALA A 135 -12.51 20.37 10.34
CA ALA A 135 -13.55 20.28 11.34
C ALA A 135 -14.89 20.34 10.61
N SER A 136 -15.65 19.26 10.67
CA SER A 136 -17.05 19.31 10.28
C SER A 136 -17.80 20.12 11.36
N ASN A 137 -18.90 20.78 10.98
CA ASN A 137 -19.80 21.44 11.95
C ASN A 137 -20.59 20.39 12.76
N VAL A 138 -19.87 19.52 13.45
CA VAL A 138 -20.38 18.42 14.27
C VAL A 138 -20.18 18.82 15.73
N ASN A 139 -21.24 18.70 16.52
CA ASN A 139 -21.18 18.82 17.97
C ASN A 139 -22.11 17.74 18.52
N VAL A 140 -21.52 16.71 19.13
CA VAL A 140 -22.26 15.61 19.72
C VAL A 140 -22.09 15.67 21.23
N THR A 141 -23.19 15.54 21.97
CA THR A 141 -23.12 15.44 23.43
C THR A 141 -22.34 14.17 23.82
N PRO A 142 -21.23 14.30 24.58
CA PRO A 142 -20.48 13.15 25.07
C PRO A 142 -21.37 12.23 25.91
N LEU A 143 -21.01 10.94 25.96
CA LEU A 143 -21.67 9.98 26.84
C LEU A 143 -21.24 10.23 28.30
N GLU A 144 -22.13 9.96 29.26
CA GLU A 144 -21.79 10.07 30.70
C GLU A 144 -20.59 9.18 31.09
N ASP A 145 -20.47 8.01 30.47
CA ASP A 145 -19.39 7.04 30.66
C ASP A 145 -18.36 7.04 29.52
N GLY A 146 -18.43 7.99 28.59
CA GLY A 146 -17.57 8.06 27.41
C GLY A 146 -16.47 9.11 27.49
N MET A 147 -15.53 9.01 26.56
CA MET A 147 -14.47 9.99 26.33
C MET A 147 -14.76 10.80 25.07
N THR A 148 -14.09 11.94 24.96
CA THR A 148 -14.12 12.80 23.77
C THR A 148 -12.88 12.62 22.92
N VAL A 149 -12.91 13.08 21.66
CA VAL A 149 -11.75 13.14 20.76
C VAL A 149 -10.61 13.92 21.42
N GLU A 150 -10.91 15.06 22.06
CA GLU A 150 -9.93 15.86 22.79
C GLU A 150 -9.24 15.06 23.89
N VAL A 151 -10.00 14.39 24.76
CA VAL A 151 -9.44 13.62 25.88
C VAL A 151 -8.57 12.47 25.37
N ILE A 152 -9.02 11.76 24.34
CA ILE A 152 -8.25 10.64 23.77
C ILE A 152 -6.94 11.13 23.17
N ASN A 153 -6.95 12.24 22.41
CA ASN A 153 -5.74 12.80 21.82
C ASN A 153 -4.77 13.34 22.88
N LYS A 154 -5.29 14.04 23.90
CA LYS A 154 -4.51 14.61 25.01
C LYS A 154 -3.86 13.55 25.88
N ASP A 155 -4.63 12.53 26.27
CA ASP A 155 -4.22 11.51 27.24
C ASP A 155 -3.78 10.20 26.55
N LYS A 156 -3.47 10.23 25.25
CA LYS A 156 -3.16 9.05 24.42
C LYS A 156 -2.16 8.07 25.05
N LYS A 157 -1.13 8.59 25.72
CA LYS A 157 -0.11 7.77 26.42
C LYS A 157 -0.69 7.01 27.62
N ALA A 158 -1.59 7.63 28.38
CA ALA A 158 -2.24 7.01 29.53
C ALA A 158 -3.35 6.03 29.12
N LEU A 159 -3.86 6.16 27.90
CA LEU A 159 -4.92 5.34 27.34
C LEU A 159 -4.41 4.17 26.49
N PHE A 160 -3.12 4.14 26.12
CA PHE A 160 -2.54 3.06 25.33
C PHE A 160 -2.87 1.66 25.90
N GLY A 161 -3.41 0.80 25.04
CA GLY A 161 -3.86 -0.55 25.36
C GLY A 161 -5.19 -0.63 26.12
N LYS A 162 -5.81 0.49 26.50
CA LYS A 162 -7.09 0.52 27.22
C LYS A 162 -8.26 0.60 26.26
N LYS A 163 -9.37 0.03 26.69
CA LYS A 163 -10.67 0.23 26.04
C LYS A 163 -11.21 1.62 26.36
N VAL A 164 -11.71 2.28 25.34
CA VAL A 164 -12.41 3.57 25.44
C VAL A 164 -13.74 3.48 24.74
N LYS A 165 -14.72 4.24 25.23
CA LYS A 165 -16.02 4.42 24.60
C LYS A 165 -16.13 5.86 24.14
N ILE A 166 -16.54 6.09 22.89
CA ILE A 166 -16.72 7.43 22.33
C ILE A 166 -17.96 7.47 21.45
N ARG A 167 -18.67 8.59 21.49
CA ARG A 167 -19.77 8.91 20.60
C ARG A 167 -19.33 9.97 19.61
N GLY A 168 -19.63 9.80 18.34
CA GLY A 168 -19.29 10.79 17.32
C GLY A 168 -20.02 10.55 16.00
N VAL A 169 -19.76 11.42 15.04
CA VAL A 169 -20.27 11.33 13.68
C VAL A 169 -19.20 10.80 12.74
N VAL A 170 -19.57 9.84 11.90
CA VAL A 170 -18.69 9.30 10.85
C VAL A 170 -18.47 10.36 9.78
N THR A 171 -17.24 10.87 9.67
CA THR A 171 -16.85 11.91 8.70
C THR A 171 -16.14 11.35 7.47
N LYS A 172 -15.60 10.14 7.57
CA LYS A 172 -15.07 9.36 6.44
C LYS A 172 -15.18 7.87 6.75
N TYR A 173 -15.48 7.07 5.74
CA TYR A 173 -15.64 5.62 5.85
C TYR A 173 -14.98 4.92 4.66
N ASN A 174 -14.00 4.05 4.92
CA ASN A 174 -13.39 3.19 3.92
C ASN A 174 -13.50 1.73 4.39
N SER A 175 -14.27 0.91 3.70
CA SER A 175 -14.48 -0.50 4.06
C SER A 175 -13.44 -1.42 3.39
N GLY A 176 -13.03 -2.49 4.09
CA GLY A 176 -12.27 -3.59 3.50
C GLY A 176 -10.77 -3.37 3.31
N ILE A 177 -10.18 -2.32 3.90
CA ILE A 177 -8.73 -2.10 3.85
C ILE A 177 -8.06 -2.97 4.91
N MET A 178 -7.16 -3.85 4.49
CA MET A 178 -6.51 -4.85 5.36
C MET A 178 -7.51 -5.72 6.15
N GLY A 179 -8.66 -6.03 5.54
CA GLY A 179 -9.72 -6.80 6.20
C GLY A 179 -10.49 -6.05 7.29
N LYS A 180 -10.32 -4.72 7.39
CA LYS A 180 -10.99 -3.87 8.39
C LYS A 180 -11.73 -2.70 7.73
N ASN A 181 -12.72 -2.17 8.42
CA ASN A 181 -13.37 -0.90 8.10
C ASN A 181 -12.65 0.22 8.84
N TRP A 182 -12.28 1.27 8.11
CA TRP A 182 -11.56 2.44 8.60
C TRP A 182 -12.51 3.62 8.65
N ILE A 183 -12.69 4.16 9.85
CA ILE A 183 -13.72 5.14 10.18
C ILE A 183 -13.01 6.36 10.76
N HIS A 184 -13.23 7.52 10.18
CA HIS A 184 -12.90 8.79 10.80
C HIS A 184 -14.12 9.29 11.57
N LEU A 185 -13.91 9.65 12.83
CA LEU A 185 -14.96 10.00 13.78
C LEU A 185 -14.65 11.37 14.40
N GLN A 186 -15.64 12.27 14.36
CA GLN A 186 -15.57 13.58 15.02
C GLN A 186 -16.71 13.72 16.03
N ASP A 187 -16.44 14.30 17.19
CA ASP A 187 -17.46 14.60 18.22
C ASP A 187 -17.66 16.12 18.44
N GLY A 188 -16.85 16.95 17.79
CA GLY A 188 -16.86 18.40 17.92
C GLY A 188 -15.83 18.97 18.90
N THR A 189 -15.04 18.11 19.55
CA THR A 189 -13.92 18.49 20.40
C THR A 189 -12.59 18.42 19.62
N SER A 190 -11.55 19.09 20.12
CA SER A 190 -10.25 19.13 19.45
C SER A 190 -9.09 19.27 20.42
N TYR A 191 -7.93 18.71 20.09
CA TYR A 191 -6.68 18.88 20.82
C TYR A 191 -5.50 19.09 19.86
N GLU A 192 -4.70 20.15 20.03
CA GLU A 192 -3.53 20.46 19.18
C GLU A 192 -3.84 20.40 17.66
N ASN A 193 -4.99 20.96 17.25
CA ASN A 193 -5.54 20.94 15.89
C ASN A 193 -6.00 19.56 15.37
N SER A 194 -5.95 18.52 16.21
CA SER A 194 -6.59 17.24 15.95
C SER A 194 -8.07 17.31 16.33
N VAL A 195 -8.95 17.22 15.35
CA VAL A 195 -10.41 17.28 15.49
C VAL A 195 -11.07 15.91 15.29
N ASP A 196 -10.27 14.89 15.01
CA ASP A 196 -10.71 13.58 14.52
C ASP A 196 -10.00 12.45 15.27
N ILE A 197 -10.64 11.28 15.29
CA ILE A 197 -10.02 10.03 15.69
C ILE A 197 -10.29 8.96 14.63
N THR A 198 -9.24 8.24 14.23
CA THR A 198 -9.37 7.08 13.35
C THR A 198 -9.72 5.85 14.16
N VAL A 199 -10.67 5.06 13.66
CA VAL A 199 -11.19 3.85 14.28
C VAL A 199 -11.18 2.71 13.27
N THR A 200 -10.74 1.51 13.68
CA THR A 200 -10.91 0.29 12.90
C THR A 200 -11.96 -0.63 13.50
N SER A 201 -12.79 -1.24 12.66
CA SER A 201 -13.86 -2.17 13.06
C SER A 201 -14.08 -3.27 12.02
N ASP A 202 -14.62 -4.41 12.45
CA ASP A 202 -15.17 -5.43 11.55
C ASP A 202 -16.65 -5.16 11.20
N GLN A 203 -17.33 -4.29 11.95
CA GLN A 203 -18.73 -3.96 11.74
C GLN A 203 -18.87 -2.83 10.70
N PRO A 204 -19.87 -2.90 9.82
CA PRO A 204 -20.12 -1.83 8.85
C PRO A 204 -20.74 -0.62 9.53
N THR A 205 -20.54 0.55 8.92
CA THR A 205 -21.30 1.77 9.22
C THR A 205 -21.46 2.60 7.93
N LYS A 206 -21.93 3.83 8.04
CA LYS A 206 -22.17 4.73 6.91
C LYS A 206 -21.72 6.15 7.22
N LEU A 207 -21.28 6.86 6.19
CA LEU A 207 -20.95 8.27 6.27
C LEU A 207 -22.12 9.09 6.87
N GLY A 208 -21.81 9.98 7.80
CA GLY A 208 -22.78 10.84 8.49
C GLY A 208 -23.64 10.17 9.56
N ALA A 209 -23.37 8.90 9.90
CA ALA A 209 -24.02 8.25 11.03
C ALA A 209 -23.46 8.77 12.36
N THR A 210 -24.34 8.98 13.34
CA THR A 210 -23.94 9.12 14.75
C THR A 210 -23.84 7.72 15.35
N ILE A 211 -22.66 7.39 15.85
CA ILE A 211 -22.36 6.07 16.39
C ILE A 211 -21.69 6.18 17.76
N VAL A 212 -21.93 5.17 18.59
CA VAL A 212 -21.12 4.88 19.77
C VAL A 212 -20.19 3.74 19.43
N ILE A 213 -18.90 3.92 19.69
CA ILE A 213 -17.91 2.87 19.51
C ILE A 213 -17.23 2.54 20.83
N GLU A 214 -16.87 1.28 21.02
CA GLU A 214 -15.98 0.82 22.09
C GLU A 214 -14.83 0.05 21.46
N GLY A 215 -13.59 0.48 21.66
CA GLY A 215 -12.40 -0.16 21.09
C GLY A 215 -11.14 0.13 21.89
N THR A 216 -10.01 -0.44 21.47
CA THR A 216 -8.73 -0.33 22.20
C THR A 216 -7.86 0.77 21.61
N VAL A 217 -7.37 1.69 22.45
CA VAL A 217 -6.45 2.74 21.99
C VAL A 217 -5.08 2.16 21.70
N ALA A 218 -4.54 2.49 20.53
CA ALA A 218 -3.15 2.31 20.18
C ALA A 218 -2.51 3.64 19.79
N ILE A 219 -1.19 3.73 19.93
CA ILE A 219 -0.38 4.91 19.60
C ILE A 219 0.77 4.51 18.70
N ASP A 220 1.32 5.49 17.99
CA ASP A 220 2.52 5.35 17.15
C ASP A 220 2.43 4.15 16.18
N LYS A 221 1.24 3.96 15.59
CA LYS A 221 0.96 2.84 14.70
C LYS A 221 1.40 3.16 13.29
N ASP A 222 2.38 2.39 12.82
CA ASP A 222 2.85 2.44 11.45
C ASP A 222 2.31 1.23 10.66
N PHE A 223 1.56 1.51 9.59
CA PHE A 223 1.06 0.50 8.66
C PHE A 223 1.91 0.42 7.37
N GLY A 224 3.06 1.09 7.34
CA GLY A 224 3.94 1.20 6.17
C GLY A 224 3.49 2.27 5.19
N SER A 225 4.32 2.53 4.18
CA SER A 225 3.99 3.43 3.05
C SER A 225 3.52 4.85 3.45
N GLY A 226 3.95 5.34 4.62
CA GLY A 226 3.58 6.66 5.14
C GLY A 226 2.28 6.70 5.95
N TYR A 227 1.59 5.56 6.14
CA TYR A 227 0.38 5.47 6.96
C TYR A 227 0.73 5.33 8.44
N PHE A 228 1.06 6.47 9.05
CA PHE A 228 1.35 6.58 10.47
C PHE A 228 0.21 7.26 11.23
N TYR A 229 -0.19 6.65 12.36
CA TYR A 229 -1.22 7.16 13.25
C TYR A 229 -0.64 7.42 14.64
N ASP A 230 -0.58 8.69 15.02
CA ASP A 230 -0.22 9.13 16.37
C ASP A 230 -1.11 8.48 17.44
N VAL A 231 -2.39 8.31 17.12
CA VAL A 231 -3.41 7.64 17.93
C VAL A 231 -4.48 7.02 17.04
N ILE A 232 -4.92 5.81 17.36
CA ILE A 232 -5.97 5.07 16.65
C ILE A 232 -6.75 4.20 17.63
N ILE A 233 -8.04 3.96 17.39
CA ILE A 233 -8.84 3.01 18.15
C ILE A 233 -9.02 1.74 17.32
N GLU A 234 -8.47 0.62 17.79
CA GLU A 234 -8.49 -0.66 17.09
C GLU A 234 -9.62 -1.58 17.56
N ASN A 235 -10.11 -2.42 16.65
CA ASN A 235 -11.07 -3.51 16.91
C ASN A 235 -12.35 -3.04 17.61
N ALA A 236 -12.88 -1.90 17.18
CA ALA A 236 -14.04 -1.29 17.81
C ALA A 236 -15.34 -2.05 17.49
N THR A 237 -16.21 -2.19 18.48
CA THR A 237 -17.62 -2.52 18.29
C THR A 237 -18.43 -1.25 18.09
N ILE A 238 -19.41 -1.27 17.19
CA ILE A 238 -20.24 -0.13 16.77
C ILE A 238 -21.69 -0.35 17.24
N THR A 239 -22.26 0.68 17.84
CA THR A 239 -23.70 0.82 18.09
C THR A 239 -24.20 2.07 17.35
N GLU A 240 -25.04 1.89 16.33
CA GLU A 240 -25.66 3.04 15.64
C GLU A 240 -26.78 3.64 16.50
N GLU A 241 -26.82 4.96 16.60
CA GLU A 241 -27.97 5.65 17.19
C GLU A 241 -29.04 5.87 16.11
N ALA A 242 -30.29 5.55 16.45
CA ALA A 242 -31.41 5.87 15.59
C ALA A 242 -31.55 7.40 15.49
N LYS A 243 -31.68 7.93 14.27
CA LYS A 243 -32.10 9.33 14.08
C LYS A 243 -33.52 9.45 14.62
N SER A 244 -33.67 10.15 15.75
CA SER A 244 -34.95 10.62 16.28
C SER A 244 -35.50 11.75 15.43
#